data_AF-W2G804-F1
#
_entry.id   AF-W2G804-F1
#
_cell.length_a   1.000
_cell.length_b   1.000
_cell.length_c   1.000
_cell.angle_alpha   90.00
_cell.angle_beta   90.00
_cell.angle_gamma   90.00
#
_symmetry.space_group_name_H-M   'P 1'
#
loop_
_entity.id
_entity.type
_entity.pdbx_description
1 polymer ?
#
loop_
_entity_poly.entity_id
_entity_poly.type
_entity_poly.pdbx_seq_one_letter_code
_entity_poly.pdbx_strand_id
1 'polypeptide(L)'
;MVVIKKSLRVFLDSMLQRDYGRSLHDCLFTVGNNCAVNRRLATIAHLPLIGCASHRLNLAVQAYLQSYKAELDTIQNLMRTLRTLNHAAILRAKTPLRPVFRQDTRWSSTYAMVDCYFCLEGFIEADDEELCELMPSPRSAKRLLSLLSDLKRIESVSKSLQCETTTILDVRLWFDGLIEVEPSFAEYLAPRARIVHSPDFESGCTKVLDGEGAKLTWAESAALVPFAIEHSENESDSESGSFVAQLQRKCRRVQKPQEYGLLSLIPPSFNMVERFFSLAHVTFGHERHSLSPYTLEMILFLLVNKKY
;
A
#
# COMPACT_ATOMS: atom_id res chain seq x y z
N MET A 1 -20.04 -25.40 1.05
CA MET A 1 -18.96 -24.39 0.84
C MET A 1 -18.09 -24.67 -0.41
N VAL A 2 -18.68 -25.20 -1.50
CA VAL A 2 -17.98 -25.48 -2.78
C VAL A 2 -18.60 -24.67 -3.93
N VAL A 3 -19.85 -24.23 -3.80
CA VAL A 3 -20.61 -23.52 -4.85
C VAL A 3 -20.12 -22.09 -5.10
N ILE A 4 -19.62 -21.38 -4.09
CA ILE A 4 -19.07 -20.01 -4.24
C ILE A 4 -17.69 -20.02 -4.95
N LYS A 5 -16.97 -21.14 -4.94
CA LYS A 5 -15.59 -21.22 -5.46
C LYS A 5 -15.51 -21.20 -6.99
N LYS A 6 -16.51 -21.76 -7.69
CA LYS A 6 -16.60 -21.71 -9.15
C LYS A 6 -17.15 -20.36 -9.65
N SER A 7 -17.96 -19.66 -8.86
CA SER A 7 -18.68 -18.48 -9.35
C SER A 7 -17.76 -17.28 -9.61
N LEU A 8 -16.68 -17.09 -8.84
CA LEU A 8 -15.84 -15.89 -8.99
C LEU A 8 -14.89 -15.95 -10.19
N ARG A 9 -14.27 -17.12 -10.46
CA ARG A 9 -13.44 -17.31 -11.67
C ARG A 9 -14.30 -17.21 -12.93
N VAL A 10 -15.45 -17.88 -12.92
CA VAL A 10 -16.43 -17.82 -14.02
C VAL A 10 -16.93 -16.39 -14.22
N PHE A 11 -17.18 -15.66 -13.13
CA PHE A 11 -17.54 -14.25 -13.20
C PHE A 11 -16.43 -13.43 -13.88
N LEU A 12 -15.17 -13.54 -13.45
CA LEU A 12 -14.06 -12.82 -14.05
C LEU A 12 -13.85 -13.18 -15.52
N ASP A 13 -13.84 -14.47 -15.86
CA ASP A 13 -13.74 -14.94 -17.25
C ASP A 13 -14.88 -14.36 -18.10
N SER A 14 -16.12 -14.38 -17.59
CA SER A 14 -17.28 -13.83 -18.30
C SER A 14 -17.22 -12.31 -18.46
N MET A 15 -16.77 -11.60 -17.43
CA MET A 15 -16.69 -10.14 -17.41
C MET A 15 -15.57 -9.66 -18.34
N LEU A 16 -14.37 -10.26 -18.26
CA LEU A 16 -13.26 -9.95 -19.15
C LEU A 16 -13.62 -10.22 -20.62
N GLN A 17 -14.30 -11.33 -20.90
CA GLN A 17 -14.69 -11.68 -22.26
C GLN A 17 -15.77 -10.75 -22.81
N ARG A 18 -16.79 -10.44 -21.99
CA ARG A 18 -17.93 -9.60 -22.39
C ARG A 18 -17.52 -8.14 -22.59
N ASP A 19 -16.75 -7.59 -21.65
CA ASP A 19 -16.52 -6.15 -21.57
C ASP A 19 -15.19 -5.73 -22.24
N TYR A 20 -14.21 -6.63 -22.29
CA TYR A 20 -12.87 -6.33 -22.81
C TYR A 20 -12.43 -7.24 -23.96
N GLY A 21 -13.19 -8.28 -24.29
CA GLY A 21 -12.79 -9.29 -25.28
C GLY A 21 -11.52 -10.05 -24.89
N ARG A 22 -11.24 -10.15 -23.58
CA ARG A 22 -10.04 -10.80 -23.02
C ARG A 22 -10.42 -12.00 -22.16
N SER A 23 -9.47 -12.90 -21.98
CA SER A 23 -9.56 -14.03 -21.05
C SER A 23 -8.69 -13.80 -19.82
N LEU A 24 -8.90 -14.56 -18.74
CA LEU A 24 -7.97 -14.54 -17.59
C LEU A 24 -6.54 -14.95 -17.98
N HIS A 25 -6.36 -15.69 -19.08
CA HIS A 25 -5.03 -16.07 -19.57
C HIS A 25 -4.25 -14.88 -20.14
N ASP A 26 -4.93 -13.81 -20.53
CA ASP A 26 -4.30 -12.57 -20.99
C ASP A 26 -3.81 -11.69 -19.82
N CYS A 27 -4.17 -12.03 -18.58
CA CYS A 27 -3.73 -11.30 -17.39
C CYS A 27 -2.37 -11.84 -16.91
N LEU A 28 -1.43 -10.94 -16.64
CA LEU A 28 -0.08 -11.31 -16.17
C LEU A 28 0.04 -11.35 -14.63
N PHE A 29 -0.75 -10.52 -13.95
CA PHE A 29 -0.72 -10.37 -12.49
C PHE A 29 -2.03 -9.76 -11.99
N THR A 30 -2.19 -9.76 -10.67
CA THR A 30 -3.28 -9.06 -9.97
C THR A 30 -2.71 -8.05 -8.98
N VAL A 31 -3.43 -6.96 -8.74
CA VAL A 31 -3.08 -5.94 -7.74
C VAL A 31 -4.30 -5.75 -6.84
N GLY A 32 -4.08 -5.77 -5.53
CA GLY A 32 -5.17 -5.58 -4.59
C GLY A 32 -4.67 -5.51 -3.16
N ASN A 33 -5.59 -5.20 -2.24
CA ASN A 33 -5.27 -5.31 -0.82
C ASN A 33 -4.95 -6.77 -0.44
N ASN A 34 -4.22 -6.96 0.66
CA ASN A 34 -3.73 -8.28 1.08
C ASN A 34 -4.80 -9.13 1.77
N CYS A 35 -6.09 -8.77 1.64
CA CYS A 35 -7.19 -9.48 2.26
C CYS A 35 -7.34 -10.90 1.68
N ALA A 36 -7.92 -11.80 2.48
CA ALA A 36 -8.07 -13.21 2.14
C ALA A 36 -8.79 -13.44 0.79
N VAL A 37 -9.76 -12.60 0.44
CA VAL A 37 -10.51 -12.69 -0.83
C VAL A 37 -9.59 -12.47 -2.03
N ASN A 38 -8.79 -11.41 -2.03
CA ASN A 38 -7.88 -11.08 -3.14
C ASN A 38 -6.74 -12.09 -3.25
N ARG A 39 -6.17 -12.52 -2.11
CA ARG A 39 -5.20 -13.62 -2.07
C ARG A 39 -5.78 -14.89 -2.69
N ARG A 40 -7.01 -15.23 -2.29
CA ARG A 40 -7.70 -16.41 -2.81
C ARG A 40 -8.00 -16.31 -4.31
N LEU A 41 -8.38 -15.13 -4.78
CA LEU A 41 -8.65 -14.85 -6.18
C LEU A 41 -7.39 -15.03 -7.03
N ALA A 42 -6.26 -14.46 -6.61
CA ALA A 42 -4.97 -14.66 -7.27
C ALA A 42 -4.57 -16.15 -7.32
N THR A 43 -4.75 -16.88 -6.20
CA THR A 43 -4.49 -18.33 -6.17
C THR A 43 -5.37 -19.12 -7.15
N ILE A 44 -6.67 -18.81 -7.26
CA ILE A 44 -7.59 -19.50 -8.17
C ILE A 44 -7.32 -19.12 -9.63
N ALA A 45 -6.91 -17.89 -9.89
CA ALA A 45 -6.53 -17.41 -11.21
C ALA A 45 -5.14 -17.91 -11.65
N HIS A 46 -4.35 -18.48 -10.74
CA HIS A 46 -2.94 -18.83 -10.95
C HIS A 46 -2.09 -17.62 -11.38
N LEU A 47 -2.40 -16.44 -10.83
CA LEU A 47 -1.69 -15.20 -11.11
C LEU A 47 -0.91 -14.75 -9.87
N PRO A 48 0.27 -14.14 -10.04
CA PRO A 48 0.93 -13.47 -8.93
C PRO A 48 0.08 -12.28 -8.44
N LEU A 49 0.15 -12.01 -7.14
CA LEU A 49 -0.52 -10.88 -6.50
C LEU A 49 0.51 -9.90 -5.98
N ILE A 50 0.41 -8.64 -6.43
CA ILE A 50 1.07 -7.50 -5.80
C ILE A 50 0.18 -6.99 -4.69
N GLY A 51 0.69 -7.13 -3.46
CA GLY A 51 0.00 -6.67 -2.27
C GLY A 51 0.01 -5.15 -2.16
N CYS A 52 -1.14 -4.54 -1.84
CA CYS A 52 -1.24 -3.09 -1.64
C CYS A 52 -0.25 -2.60 -0.56
N ALA A 53 0.71 -1.77 -0.96
CA ALA A 53 1.69 -1.16 -0.07
C ALA A 53 1.04 -0.33 1.03
N SER A 54 0.05 0.50 0.70
CA SER A 54 -0.66 1.34 1.68
C SER A 54 -1.36 0.50 2.75
N HIS A 55 -1.91 -0.65 2.36
CA HIS A 55 -2.53 -1.58 3.30
C HIS A 55 -1.50 -2.25 4.23
N ARG A 56 -0.34 -2.65 3.71
CA ARG A 56 0.77 -3.22 4.51
C ARG A 56 1.28 -2.20 5.52
N LEU A 57 1.50 -0.95 5.09
CA LEU A 57 1.90 0.15 5.95
C LEU A 57 0.88 0.38 7.05
N ASN A 58 -0.42 0.44 6.71
CA ASN A 58 -1.47 0.62 7.71
C ASN A 58 -1.46 -0.48 8.78
N LEU A 59 -1.29 -1.75 8.40
CA LEU A 59 -1.24 -2.87 9.36
C LEU A 59 -0.01 -2.81 10.26
N ALA A 60 1.17 -2.51 9.69
CA ALA A 60 2.40 -2.29 10.46
C ALA A 60 2.21 -1.19 11.51
N VAL A 61 1.66 -0.04 11.12
CA VAL A 61 1.44 1.09 12.02
C VAL A 61 0.40 0.76 13.10
N GLN A 62 -0.69 0.08 12.74
CA GLN A 62 -1.70 -0.34 13.71
C GLN A 62 -1.13 -1.29 14.78
N ALA A 63 -0.25 -2.21 14.39
CA ALA A 63 0.45 -3.10 15.32
C ALA A 63 1.40 -2.32 16.24
N TYR A 64 2.20 -1.41 15.66
CA TYR A 64 3.15 -0.58 16.41
C TYR A 64 2.45 0.32 17.45
N LEU A 65 1.33 0.94 17.08
CA LEU A 65 0.55 1.82 17.95
C LEU A 65 -0.04 1.09 19.18
N GLN A 66 -0.16 -0.25 19.17
CA GLN A 66 -0.61 -0.99 20.36
C GLN A 66 0.31 -0.77 21.56
N SER A 67 1.62 -0.58 21.32
CA SER A 67 2.60 -0.33 22.39
C SER A 67 2.48 1.04 23.05
N TYR A 68 1.71 1.95 22.45
CA TYR A 68 1.45 3.32 22.92
C TYR A 68 0.00 3.52 23.36
N LYS A 69 -0.81 2.46 23.44
CA LYS A 69 -2.25 2.56 23.68
C LYS A 69 -2.57 3.37 24.94
N ALA A 70 -1.89 3.11 26.05
CA ALA A 70 -2.12 3.80 27.31
C ALA A 70 -1.85 5.31 27.19
N GLU A 71 -0.70 5.71 26.65
CA GLU A 71 -0.36 7.12 26.45
C GLU A 71 -1.32 7.83 25.48
N LEU A 72 -1.71 7.14 24.41
CA LEU A 72 -2.67 7.66 23.45
C LEU A 72 -4.05 7.81 24.08
N ASP A 73 -4.46 6.91 24.97
CA ASP A 73 -5.75 6.98 25.68
C ASP A 73 -5.77 8.16 26.65
N THR A 74 -4.66 8.42 27.34
CA THR A 74 -4.46 9.62 28.17
C THR A 74 -4.66 10.89 27.35
N ILE A 75 -3.95 11.06 26.22
CA ILE A 75 -4.13 12.24 25.36
C ILE A 75 -5.54 12.32 24.80
N GLN A 76 -6.15 11.21 24.38
CA GLN A 76 -7.52 11.20 23.86
C GLN A 76 -8.52 11.71 24.92
N ASN A 77 -8.33 11.37 26.19
CA ASN A 77 -9.16 11.87 27.29
C ASN A 77 -8.93 13.36 27.53
N LEU A 78 -7.66 13.80 27.57
CA LEU A 78 -7.30 15.22 27.67
C LEU A 78 -7.94 16.05 26.53
N MET A 79 -7.80 15.58 25.28
CA MET A 79 -8.41 16.21 24.11
C MET A 79 -9.94 16.30 24.22
N ARG A 80 -10.58 15.36 24.92
CA ARG A 80 -12.04 15.35 25.14
C ARG A 80 -12.43 16.41 26.15
N THR A 81 -11.70 16.51 27.26
CA THR A 81 -11.92 17.54 28.28
C THR A 81 -11.70 18.93 27.70
N LEU A 82 -10.63 19.15 26.92
CA LEU A 82 -10.35 20.42 26.24
C LEU A 82 -11.44 20.84 25.22
N ARG A 83 -12.29 19.91 24.76
CA ARG A 83 -13.43 20.23 23.87
C ARG A 83 -14.73 20.58 24.60
N THR A 84 -14.78 20.42 25.92
CA THR A 84 -15.94 20.86 26.72
C THR A 84 -16.07 22.39 26.66
N LEU A 85 -17.29 22.90 26.87
CA LEU A 85 -17.61 24.31 26.58
C LEU A 85 -16.72 25.30 27.34
N ASN A 86 -16.47 25.04 28.62
CA ASN A 86 -15.66 25.90 29.50
C ASN A 86 -14.18 25.88 29.09
N HIS A 87 -13.56 24.70 29.05
CA HIS A 87 -12.15 24.56 28.67
C HIS A 87 -11.89 25.04 27.23
N ALA A 88 -12.81 24.78 26.30
CA ALA A 88 -12.68 25.26 24.93
C ALA A 88 -12.82 26.79 24.83
N ALA A 89 -13.56 27.45 25.72
CA ALA A 89 -13.62 28.91 25.76
C ALA A 89 -12.30 29.50 26.25
N ILE A 90 -11.74 28.95 27.32
CA ILE A 90 -10.44 29.33 27.88
C ILE A 90 -9.33 29.12 26.84
N LEU A 91 -9.28 27.94 26.20
CA LEU A 91 -8.28 27.61 25.21
C LEU A 91 -8.34 28.55 23.99
N ARG A 92 -9.56 28.88 23.51
CA ARG A 92 -9.76 29.81 22.39
C ARG A 92 -9.30 31.24 22.69
N ALA A 93 -9.27 31.65 23.95
CA ALA A 93 -8.72 32.94 24.34
C ALA A 93 -7.18 32.99 24.22
N LYS A 94 -6.51 31.82 24.25
CA LYS A 94 -5.05 31.71 24.20
C LYS A 94 -4.52 31.29 22.83
N THR A 95 -5.25 30.47 22.08
CA THR A 95 -4.83 29.92 20.79
C THR A 95 -6.00 29.67 19.84
N PRO A 96 -5.84 29.86 18.51
CA PRO A 96 -6.86 29.48 17.53
C PRO A 96 -6.96 27.97 17.30
N LEU A 97 -5.98 27.19 17.81
CA LEU A 97 -5.93 25.74 17.64
C LEU A 97 -7.10 25.06 18.36
N ARG A 98 -7.56 23.94 17.80
CA ARG A 98 -8.65 23.14 18.37
C ARG A 98 -8.17 21.72 18.64
N PRO A 99 -8.58 21.11 19.77
CA PRO A 99 -8.25 19.73 20.05
C PRO A 99 -8.78 18.79 18.96
N VAL A 100 -7.96 17.79 18.61
CA VAL A 100 -8.25 16.79 17.58
C VAL A 100 -8.44 15.43 18.25
N PHE A 101 -9.42 14.64 17.78
CA PHE A 101 -9.63 13.27 18.23
C PHE A 101 -9.00 12.27 17.29
N ARG A 102 -8.45 11.20 17.86
CA ARG A 102 -8.11 10.02 17.08
C ARG A 102 -9.35 9.15 16.78
N GLN A 103 -9.35 8.56 15.60
CA GLN A 103 -10.18 7.44 15.19
C GLN A 103 -9.29 6.18 15.17
N ASP A 104 -9.62 5.18 15.98
CA ASP A 104 -8.74 4.01 16.18
C ASP A 104 -8.46 3.24 14.88
N THR A 105 -9.35 3.31 13.89
CA THR A 105 -9.18 2.63 12.60
C THR A 105 -8.24 3.36 11.64
N ARG A 106 -7.88 4.63 11.89
CA ARG A 106 -7.09 5.47 10.98
C ARG A 106 -5.91 6.10 11.71
N TRP A 107 -4.73 5.55 11.51
CA TRP A 107 -3.51 6.02 12.18
C TRP A 107 -3.18 7.50 11.90
N SER A 108 -3.59 8.06 10.74
CA SER A 108 -3.39 9.48 10.42
C SER A 108 -4.08 10.43 11.40
N SER A 109 -5.21 10.01 11.98
CA SER A 109 -5.88 10.78 13.04
C SER A 109 -5.14 10.70 14.38
N THR A 110 -4.44 9.60 14.64
CA THR A 110 -3.55 9.47 15.80
C THR A 110 -2.38 10.43 15.65
N TYR A 111 -1.76 10.49 14.48
CA TYR A 111 -0.73 11.47 14.17
C TYR A 111 -1.21 12.91 14.38
N ALA A 112 -2.35 13.28 13.81
CA ALA A 112 -2.91 14.62 13.97
C ALA A 112 -3.22 14.97 15.44
N MET A 113 -3.71 14.01 16.23
CA MET A 113 -3.96 14.20 17.66
C MET A 113 -2.66 14.42 18.45
N VAL A 114 -1.65 13.58 18.21
CA VAL A 114 -0.36 13.69 18.94
C VAL A 114 0.36 14.98 18.57
N ASP A 115 0.38 15.36 17.29
CA ASP A 115 0.96 16.64 16.86
C ASP A 115 0.20 17.82 17.49
N CYS A 116 -1.14 17.77 17.47
CA CYS A 116 -1.99 18.77 18.10
C CYS A 116 -1.74 18.89 19.62
N TYR A 117 -1.51 17.78 20.32
CA TYR A 117 -1.18 17.79 21.74
C TYR A 117 0.05 18.64 22.02
N PHE A 118 1.16 18.41 21.31
CA PHE A 118 2.39 19.18 21.52
C PHE A 118 2.26 20.65 21.11
N CYS A 119 1.37 20.97 20.16
CA CYS A 119 1.04 22.36 19.85
C CYS A 119 0.17 23.04 20.92
N LEU A 120 -0.63 22.27 21.67
CA LEU A 120 -1.54 22.77 22.69
C LEU A 120 -0.93 22.81 24.10
N GLU A 121 0.03 21.94 24.41
CA GLU A 121 0.58 21.71 25.75
C GLU A 121 0.94 23.00 26.49
N GLY A 122 1.58 23.96 25.82
CA GLY A 122 1.97 25.24 26.42
C GLY A 122 0.82 26.22 26.71
N PHE A 123 -0.39 25.93 26.26
CA PHE A 123 -1.60 26.76 26.47
C PHE A 123 -2.56 26.17 27.51
N ILE A 124 -2.30 24.95 28.00
CA ILE A 124 -3.11 24.26 29.00
C ILE A 124 -2.84 24.88 30.38
N GLU A 125 -3.90 25.12 31.15
CA GLU A 125 -3.79 25.69 32.50
C GLU A 125 -3.23 24.66 33.48
N ALA A 126 -2.19 25.07 34.23
CA ALA A 126 -1.47 24.20 35.16
C ALA A 126 -2.09 24.16 36.57
N ASP A 127 -3.09 25.02 36.82
CA ASP A 127 -3.87 25.13 38.06
C ASP A 127 -5.21 24.39 37.99
N ASP A 128 -5.58 23.89 36.81
CA ASP A 128 -6.78 23.08 36.61
C ASP A 128 -6.53 21.63 37.04
N GLU A 129 -7.05 21.24 38.21
CA GLU A 129 -6.89 19.90 38.78
C GLU A 129 -7.38 18.79 37.84
N GLU A 130 -8.49 18.99 37.11
CA GLU A 130 -9.04 18.01 36.16
C GLU A 130 -8.08 17.79 34.98
N LEU A 131 -7.54 18.87 34.43
CA LEU A 131 -6.57 18.78 33.33
C LEU A 131 -5.23 18.21 33.79
N CYS A 132 -4.77 18.58 34.99
CA CYS A 132 -3.53 18.06 35.56
C CYS A 132 -3.53 16.53 35.71
N GLU A 133 -4.63 15.93 36.14
CA GLU A 133 -4.76 14.46 36.23
C GLU A 133 -4.72 13.77 34.84
N LEU A 134 -5.09 14.49 33.79
CA LEU A 134 -5.11 14.00 32.41
C LEU A 134 -3.81 14.31 31.64
N MET A 135 -2.86 15.03 32.24
CA MET A 135 -1.58 15.32 31.61
C MET A 135 -0.70 14.06 31.55
N PRO A 136 -0.06 13.77 30.40
CA PRO A 136 0.92 12.70 30.32
C PRO A 136 2.08 12.92 31.30
N SER A 137 2.53 11.85 31.96
CA SER A 137 3.77 11.91 32.77
C SER A 137 4.97 12.34 31.91
N PRO A 138 6.05 12.91 32.49
CA PRO A 138 7.24 13.30 31.72
C PRO A 138 7.84 12.14 30.89
N ARG A 139 7.75 10.91 31.41
CA ARG A 139 8.16 9.70 30.69
C ARG A 139 7.25 9.41 29.50
N SER A 140 5.93 9.50 29.69
CA SER A 140 4.92 9.32 28.64
C SER A 140 5.05 10.39 27.56
N ALA A 141 5.23 11.65 27.92
CA ALA A 141 5.45 12.75 26.99
C ALA A 141 6.70 12.52 26.13
N LYS A 142 7.82 12.07 26.72
CA LYS A 142 9.03 11.69 25.97
C LYS A 142 8.78 10.55 24.99
N ARG A 143 8.02 9.53 25.38
CA ARG A 143 7.63 8.42 24.48
C ARG A 143 6.76 8.93 23.32
N LEU A 144 5.80 9.81 23.60
CA LEU A 144 4.91 10.40 22.61
C LEU A 144 5.65 11.31 21.62
N LEU A 145 6.68 12.03 22.07
CA LEU A 145 7.58 12.78 21.18
C LEU A 145 8.33 11.85 20.21
N SER A 146 8.83 10.72 20.70
CA SER A 146 9.45 9.71 19.83
C SER A 146 8.45 9.16 18.81
N LEU A 147 7.25 8.81 19.28
CA LEU A 147 6.17 8.36 18.41
C LEU A 147 5.82 9.40 17.34
N LEU A 148 5.76 10.69 17.69
CA LEU A 148 5.48 11.76 16.73
C LEU A 148 6.54 11.82 15.62
N SER A 149 7.81 11.64 15.97
CA SER A 149 8.92 11.58 15.01
C SER A 149 8.74 10.41 14.03
N ASP A 150 8.38 9.23 14.54
CA ASP A 150 8.14 8.06 13.70
C ASP A 150 6.92 8.25 12.79
N LEU A 151 5.82 8.78 13.34
CA LEU A 151 4.60 9.08 12.59
C LEU A 151 4.84 10.10 11.48
N LYS A 152 5.76 11.07 11.65
CA LYS A 152 6.18 11.99 10.58
C LYS A 152 6.86 11.26 9.42
N ARG A 153 7.75 10.31 9.71
CA ARG A 153 8.40 9.49 8.66
C ARG A 153 7.37 8.62 7.94
N ILE A 154 6.49 7.98 8.70
CA ILE A 154 5.38 7.16 8.17
C ILE A 154 4.46 7.99 7.28
N GLU A 155 4.13 9.23 7.68
CA GLU A 155 3.30 10.13 6.89
C GLU A 155 3.96 10.51 5.57
N SER A 156 5.27 10.78 5.57
CA SER A 156 6.00 11.04 4.34
C SER A 156 5.90 9.85 3.36
N VAL A 157 6.18 8.63 3.83
CA VAL A 157 6.06 7.41 2.99
C VAL A 157 4.61 7.21 2.52
N SER A 158 3.63 7.37 3.40
CA SER A 158 2.22 7.22 3.05
C SER A 158 1.73 8.23 2.02
N LYS A 159 2.28 9.45 1.99
CA LYS A 159 1.99 10.46 0.95
C LYS A 159 2.67 10.08 -0.36
N SER A 160 3.92 9.65 -0.32
CA SER A 160 4.64 9.20 -1.53
C SER A 160 3.96 8.01 -2.21
N LEU A 161 3.44 7.05 -1.43
CA LEU A 161 2.65 5.91 -1.94
C LEU A 161 1.39 6.31 -2.74
N GLN A 162 0.90 7.55 -2.59
CA GLN A 162 -0.27 8.04 -3.31
C GLN A 162 0.08 8.63 -4.69
N CYS A 163 1.37 8.72 -5.03
CA CYS A 163 1.83 9.20 -6.32
C CYS A 163 1.64 8.12 -7.39
N GLU A 164 1.09 8.52 -8.54
CA GLU A 164 0.77 7.64 -9.68
C GLU A 164 2.02 7.05 -10.34
N THR A 165 3.18 7.69 -10.22
CA THR A 165 4.46 7.25 -10.80
C THR A 165 5.28 6.37 -9.86
N THR A 166 4.75 6.01 -8.69
CA THR A 166 5.48 5.21 -7.69
C THR A 166 5.69 3.79 -8.21
N THR A 167 6.94 3.33 -8.20
CA THR A 167 7.29 1.95 -8.60
C THR A 167 7.38 1.02 -7.39
N ILE A 168 7.38 -0.30 -7.64
CA ILE A 168 7.59 -1.28 -6.57
C ILE A 168 9.01 -1.21 -5.97
N LEU A 169 10.00 -0.73 -6.72
CA LEU A 169 11.36 -0.47 -6.23
C LEU A 169 11.37 0.67 -5.23
N ASP A 170 10.68 1.78 -5.52
CA ASP A 170 10.56 2.91 -4.59
C ASP A 170 9.93 2.47 -3.26
N VAL A 171 8.85 1.69 -3.35
CA VAL A 171 8.19 1.14 -2.15
C VAL A 171 9.13 0.26 -1.34
N ARG A 172 9.93 -0.58 -2.02
CA ARG A 172 10.91 -1.44 -1.35
C ARG A 172 11.93 -0.60 -0.58
N LEU A 173 12.51 0.41 -1.23
CA LEU A 173 13.45 1.35 -0.61
C LEU A 173 12.85 2.03 0.62
N TRP A 174 11.63 2.56 0.52
CA TRP A 174 10.97 3.25 1.63
C TRP A 174 10.62 2.31 2.79
N PHE A 175 10.18 1.09 2.49
CA PHE A 175 9.87 0.10 3.51
C PHE A 175 11.13 -0.40 4.22
N ASP A 176 12.24 -0.59 3.50
CA ASP A 176 13.52 -0.97 4.12
C ASP A 176 14.03 0.14 5.04
N GLY A 177 13.97 1.40 4.61
CA GLY A 177 14.30 2.54 5.48
C GLY A 177 13.40 2.65 6.72
N LEU A 178 12.11 2.31 6.62
CA LEU A 178 11.23 2.24 7.79
C LEU A 178 11.60 1.09 8.73
N ILE A 179 11.98 -0.07 8.20
CA ILE A 179 12.40 -1.25 8.98
C ILE A 179 13.72 -0.99 9.72
N GLU A 180 14.65 -0.26 9.10
CA GLU A 180 15.91 0.14 9.74
C GLU A 180 15.67 1.02 10.97
N VAL A 181 14.68 1.91 10.90
CA VAL A 181 14.29 2.79 12.01
C VAL A 181 13.49 2.04 13.08
N GLU A 182 12.52 1.23 12.68
CA GLU A 182 11.63 0.46 13.56
C GLU A 182 11.54 -0.99 13.09
N PRO A 183 12.36 -1.90 13.65
CA PRO A 183 12.46 -3.29 13.19
C PRO A 183 11.15 -4.09 13.27
N SER A 184 10.20 -3.72 14.14
CA SER A 184 8.91 -4.41 14.23
C SER A 184 8.08 -4.31 12.94
N PHE A 185 8.32 -3.29 12.10
CA PHE A 185 7.64 -3.17 10.81
C PHE A 185 7.97 -4.29 9.82
N ALA A 186 9.08 -5.02 10.03
CA ALA A 186 9.44 -6.15 9.19
C ALA A 186 8.34 -7.23 9.13
N GLU A 187 7.51 -7.36 10.17
CA GLU A 187 6.39 -8.32 10.22
C GLU A 187 5.42 -8.16 9.03
N TYR A 188 5.25 -6.94 8.52
CA TYR A 188 4.32 -6.62 7.43
C TYR A 188 5.02 -6.06 6.18
N LEU A 189 6.16 -5.38 6.36
CA LEU A 189 6.82 -4.62 5.29
C LEU A 189 7.98 -5.39 4.64
N ALA A 190 8.54 -6.42 5.28
CA ALA A 190 9.65 -7.17 4.71
C ALA A 190 9.26 -7.89 3.40
N PRO A 191 10.20 -8.14 2.48
CA PRO A 191 9.92 -8.81 1.20
C PRO A 191 9.28 -10.19 1.35
N ARG A 192 9.61 -10.89 2.44
CA ARG A 192 9.11 -12.24 2.76
C ARG A 192 8.16 -12.26 3.97
N ALA A 193 7.59 -11.11 4.33
CA ALA A 193 6.55 -11.05 5.36
C ALA A 193 5.38 -11.98 5.02
N ARG A 194 4.74 -12.61 6.01
CA ARG A 194 3.65 -13.59 5.80
C ARG A 194 2.45 -13.04 5.01
N ILE A 195 2.29 -11.72 5.04
CA ILE A 195 1.26 -11.00 4.30
C ILE A 195 1.52 -10.98 2.78
N VAL A 196 2.78 -11.06 2.35
CA VAL A 196 3.19 -11.06 0.94
C VAL A 196 2.76 -12.38 0.31
N HIS A 197 1.93 -12.29 -0.73
CA HIS A 197 1.39 -13.48 -1.39
C HIS A 197 2.39 -14.10 -2.37
N SER A 198 3.05 -13.27 -3.18
CA SER A 198 3.96 -13.70 -4.24
C SER A 198 5.36 -13.09 -4.01
N PRO A 199 6.09 -13.54 -2.96
CA PRO A 199 7.35 -12.90 -2.56
C PRO A 199 8.43 -12.95 -3.65
N ASP A 200 8.59 -14.08 -4.34
CA ASP A 200 9.60 -14.19 -5.40
C ASP A 200 9.23 -13.33 -6.64
N PHE A 201 7.94 -13.07 -6.87
CA PHE A 201 7.51 -12.13 -7.91
C PHE A 201 7.82 -10.68 -7.50
N GLU A 202 7.41 -10.25 -6.29
CA GLU A 202 7.68 -8.89 -5.80
C GLU A 202 9.20 -8.61 -5.74
N SER A 203 9.99 -9.54 -5.17
CA SER A 203 11.45 -9.42 -5.10
C SER A 203 12.13 -9.47 -6.46
N GLY A 204 11.63 -10.31 -7.37
CA GLY A 204 12.10 -10.34 -8.76
C GLY A 204 11.90 -8.99 -9.44
N CYS A 205 10.70 -8.41 -9.34
CA CYS A 205 10.39 -7.09 -9.90
C CYS A 205 11.34 -6.02 -9.36
N THR A 206 11.57 -5.97 -8.04
CA THR A 206 12.48 -4.98 -7.44
C THR A 206 13.92 -5.15 -7.94
N LYS A 207 14.43 -6.39 -8.02
CA LYS A 207 15.80 -6.65 -8.49
C LYS A 207 16.01 -6.24 -9.94
N VAL A 208 15.05 -6.54 -10.82
CA VAL A 208 15.18 -6.14 -12.23
C VAL A 208 15.14 -4.63 -12.38
N LEU A 209 14.24 -3.95 -11.66
CA LEU A 209 14.16 -2.48 -11.67
C LEU A 209 15.43 -1.81 -11.12
N ASP A 210 16.11 -2.46 -10.17
CA ASP A 210 17.37 -2.01 -9.59
C ASP A 210 18.60 -2.34 -10.48
N GLY A 211 18.39 -2.91 -11.67
CA GLY A 211 19.47 -3.32 -12.57
C GLY A 211 20.18 -4.61 -12.15
N GLU A 212 19.69 -5.30 -11.12
CA GLU A 212 20.24 -6.54 -10.58
C GLU A 212 19.60 -7.81 -11.17
N GLY A 213 19.04 -7.73 -12.39
CA GLY A 213 18.37 -8.86 -13.04
C GLY A 213 19.23 -10.12 -13.20
N ALA A 214 20.57 -9.97 -13.25
CA ALA A 214 21.49 -11.10 -13.29
C ALA A 214 21.59 -11.88 -11.96
N LYS A 215 21.14 -11.29 -10.84
CA LYS A 215 21.15 -11.88 -9.49
C LYS A 215 19.80 -12.51 -9.10
N LEU A 216 18.89 -12.68 -10.07
CA LEU A 216 17.63 -13.36 -9.83
C LEU A 216 17.88 -14.81 -9.44
N THR A 217 17.21 -15.25 -8.40
CA THR A 217 17.11 -16.67 -8.05
C THR A 217 16.26 -17.38 -9.10
N TRP A 218 16.37 -18.71 -9.15
CA TRP A 218 15.55 -19.52 -10.05
C TRP A 218 14.04 -19.29 -9.85
N ALA A 219 13.57 -19.16 -8.61
CA ALA A 219 12.17 -18.91 -8.29
C ALA A 219 11.71 -17.51 -8.75
N GLU A 220 12.53 -16.48 -8.54
CA GLU A 220 12.23 -15.11 -9.02
C GLU A 220 12.20 -15.06 -10.55
N SER A 221 13.17 -15.70 -11.22
CA SER A 221 13.19 -15.78 -12.69
C SER A 221 11.96 -16.54 -13.22
N ALA A 222 11.58 -17.66 -12.61
CA ALA A 222 10.38 -18.41 -12.97
C ALA A 222 9.09 -17.57 -12.82
N ALA A 223 9.01 -16.73 -11.80
CA ALA A 223 7.87 -15.83 -11.59
C ALA A 223 7.79 -14.69 -12.62
N LEU A 224 8.92 -14.31 -13.22
CA LEU A 224 9.01 -13.22 -14.19
C LEU A 224 8.98 -13.67 -15.66
N VAL A 225 8.92 -14.97 -15.95
CA VAL A 225 8.83 -15.51 -17.32
C VAL A 225 7.79 -14.79 -18.19
N PRO A 226 6.56 -14.48 -17.71
CA PRO A 226 5.56 -13.80 -18.55
C PRO A 226 5.95 -12.37 -18.98
N PHE A 227 6.98 -11.79 -18.37
CA PHE A 227 7.51 -10.46 -18.67
C PHE A 227 8.80 -10.50 -19.48
N ALA A 228 9.35 -11.69 -19.76
CA ALA A 228 10.57 -11.86 -20.52
C ALA A 228 10.37 -11.34 -21.96
N ILE A 229 11.24 -10.44 -22.41
CA ILE A 229 11.23 -9.98 -23.79
C ILE A 229 11.88 -11.06 -24.66
N GLU A 230 11.11 -11.62 -25.59
CA GLU A 230 11.65 -12.49 -26.62
C GLU A 230 12.43 -11.64 -27.64
N HIS A 231 13.74 -11.86 -27.73
CA HIS A 231 14.50 -11.33 -28.85
C HIS A 231 14.22 -12.21 -30.07
N SER A 232 13.43 -11.72 -31.02
CA SER A 232 13.22 -12.39 -32.30
C SER A 232 14.57 -12.55 -33.02
N GLU A 233 14.94 -13.80 -33.32
CA GLU A 233 16.13 -14.14 -34.10
C GLU A 233 15.99 -13.60 -35.54
N ASN A 234 16.42 -12.36 -35.78
CA ASN A 234 16.61 -11.81 -37.13
C ASN A 234 18.10 -11.56 -37.44
N GLU A 235 18.96 -12.51 -37.06
CA GLU A 235 20.29 -12.65 -37.65
C GLU A 235 20.40 -14.06 -38.23
N SER A 236 20.03 -14.17 -39.51
CA SER A 236 20.44 -15.21 -40.46
C SER A 236 20.77 -16.58 -39.84
N ASP A 237 19.72 -17.35 -39.59
CA ASP A 237 19.78 -18.75 -39.18
C ASP A 237 20.27 -19.65 -40.33
N SER A 238 21.52 -19.45 -40.74
CA SER A 238 22.24 -20.47 -41.47
C SER A 238 22.86 -21.41 -40.45
N GLU A 239 22.34 -22.63 -40.36
CA GLU A 239 22.93 -23.78 -39.65
C GLU A 239 24.37 -24.14 -40.11
N SER A 240 25.03 -23.30 -40.90
CA SER A 240 26.36 -23.52 -41.50
C SER A 240 27.52 -23.14 -40.57
N GLY A 241 27.35 -23.25 -39.25
CA GLY A 241 28.40 -22.93 -38.27
C GLY A 241 29.00 -24.17 -37.62
N SER A 242 30.34 -24.23 -37.52
CA SER A 242 31.07 -25.24 -36.73
C SER A 242 30.47 -25.45 -35.33
N PHE A 243 30.50 -26.69 -34.83
CA PHE A 243 30.01 -27.06 -33.49
C PHE A 243 30.59 -26.16 -32.37
N VAL A 244 31.83 -25.69 -32.52
CA VAL A 244 32.45 -24.74 -31.59
C VAL A 244 31.77 -23.37 -31.63
N ALA A 245 31.40 -22.88 -32.81
CA ALA A 245 30.65 -21.63 -32.95
C ALA A 245 29.25 -21.75 -32.34
N GLN A 246 28.61 -22.92 -32.44
CA GLN A 246 27.32 -23.19 -31.78
C GLN A 246 27.45 -23.18 -30.25
N LEU A 247 28.48 -23.82 -29.69
CA LEU A 247 28.75 -23.79 -28.24
C LEU A 247 29.10 -22.38 -27.74
N GLN A 248 29.93 -21.64 -28.49
CA GLN A 248 30.26 -20.25 -28.16
C GLN A 248 29.04 -19.33 -28.23
N ARG A 249 28.14 -19.52 -29.19
CA ARG A 249 26.84 -18.81 -29.25
C ARG A 249 25.96 -19.15 -28.05
N LYS A 250 25.87 -20.43 -27.66
CA LYS A 250 25.16 -20.83 -26.43
C LYS A 250 25.76 -20.16 -25.20
N CYS A 251 27.09 -20.14 -25.06
CA CYS A 251 27.75 -19.44 -23.95
C CYS A 251 27.47 -17.92 -23.97
N ARG A 252 27.50 -17.28 -25.15
CA ARG A 252 27.16 -15.84 -25.27
C ARG A 252 25.69 -15.55 -24.94
N ARG A 253 24.76 -16.43 -25.32
CA ARG A 253 23.33 -16.32 -24.96
C ARG A 253 23.12 -16.46 -23.44
N VAL A 254 23.83 -17.39 -22.80
CA VAL A 254 23.80 -17.54 -21.33
C VAL A 254 24.40 -16.32 -20.63
N GLN A 255 25.33 -15.61 -21.27
CA GLN A 255 25.96 -14.40 -20.72
C GLN A 255 25.15 -13.11 -20.92
N LYS A 256 24.26 -13.04 -21.91
CA LYS A 256 23.40 -11.86 -22.09
C LYS A 256 22.25 -11.92 -21.06
N PRO A 257 22.13 -10.93 -20.15
CA PRO A 257 21.07 -10.96 -19.15
C PRO A 257 19.70 -10.90 -19.83
N GLN A 258 18.76 -11.72 -19.34
CA GLN A 258 17.37 -11.70 -19.79
C GLN A 258 16.77 -10.32 -19.51
N GLU A 259 16.22 -9.69 -20.55
CA GLU A 259 15.48 -8.44 -20.41
C GLU A 259 14.01 -8.74 -20.08
N TYR A 260 13.44 -7.93 -19.18
CA TYR A 260 12.04 -8.02 -18.78
C TYR A 260 11.33 -6.68 -19.05
N GLY A 261 10.19 -6.74 -19.73
CA GLY A 261 9.38 -5.57 -20.06
C GLY A 261 8.29 -5.29 -19.01
N LEU A 262 7.70 -4.10 -19.07
CA LEU A 262 6.47 -3.72 -18.36
C LEU A 262 6.53 -3.69 -16.82
N LEU A 263 7.63 -4.09 -16.18
CA LEU A 263 7.75 -4.14 -14.72
C LEU A 263 7.62 -2.76 -14.06
N SER A 264 8.05 -1.70 -14.74
CA SER A 264 7.93 -0.31 -14.26
C SER A 264 6.48 0.20 -14.24
N LEU A 265 5.58 -0.47 -14.96
CA LEU A 265 4.15 -0.13 -15.02
C LEU A 265 3.33 -0.86 -13.96
N ILE A 266 3.91 -1.81 -13.22
CA ILE A 266 3.22 -2.55 -12.17
C ILE A 266 2.97 -1.59 -10.99
N PRO A 267 1.71 -1.26 -10.67
CA PRO A 267 1.43 -0.34 -9.58
C PRO A 267 1.63 -1.06 -8.23
N PRO A 268 2.37 -0.46 -7.28
CA PRO A 268 2.64 -1.09 -5.98
C PRO A 268 1.49 -0.91 -4.98
N SER A 269 0.49 -0.09 -5.30
CA SER A 269 -0.68 0.16 -4.47
C SER A 269 -1.94 0.23 -5.31
N PHE A 270 -3.06 -0.21 -4.74
CA PHE A 270 -4.37 -0.18 -5.38
C PHE A 270 -5.11 1.15 -5.09
N ASN A 271 -4.36 2.24 -4.93
CA ASN A 271 -4.90 3.53 -4.47
C ASN A 271 -5.89 4.12 -5.47
N MET A 272 -5.72 3.87 -6.77
CA MET A 272 -6.67 4.29 -7.81
C MET A 272 -8.05 3.70 -7.58
N VAL A 273 -8.12 2.42 -7.20
CA VAL A 273 -9.40 1.76 -6.98
C VAL A 273 -9.96 2.01 -5.57
N GLU A 274 -9.12 2.21 -4.56
CA GLU A 274 -9.59 2.74 -3.27
C GLU A 274 -10.19 4.15 -3.42
N ARG A 275 -9.59 5.01 -4.26
CA ARG A 275 -10.17 6.30 -4.66
C ARG A 275 -11.48 6.11 -5.44
N PHE A 276 -11.54 5.16 -6.37
CA PHE A 276 -12.76 4.80 -7.08
C PHE A 276 -13.88 4.42 -6.10
N PHE A 277 -13.63 3.52 -5.15
CA PHE A 277 -14.65 3.11 -4.17
C PHE A 277 -15.01 4.23 -3.19
N SER A 278 -14.07 5.12 -2.86
CA SER A 278 -14.35 6.31 -2.04
C SER A 278 -15.24 7.30 -2.80
N LEU A 279 -14.94 7.55 -4.07
CA LEU A 279 -15.75 8.37 -4.97
C LEU A 279 -17.13 7.74 -5.16
N ALA A 280 -17.17 6.43 -5.42
CA ALA A 280 -18.41 5.66 -5.52
C ALA A 280 -19.23 5.81 -4.25
N HIS A 281 -18.64 5.66 -3.07
CA HIS A 281 -19.36 5.82 -1.82
C HIS A 281 -19.93 7.24 -1.64
N VAL A 282 -19.20 8.29 -2.03
CA VAL A 282 -19.69 9.69 -2.00
C VAL A 282 -20.84 9.88 -2.98
N THR A 283 -20.68 9.45 -4.23
CA THR A 283 -21.71 9.54 -5.28
C THR A 283 -22.96 8.72 -4.90
N PHE A 284 -22.76 7.51 -4.38
CA PHE A 284 -23.83 6.61 -3.92
C PHE A 284 -24.55 7.18 -2.70
N GLY A 285 -23.84 7.85 -1.79
CA GLY A 285 -24.40 8.43 -0.56
C GLY A 285 -25.49 9.46 -0.82
N HIS A 286 -25.36 10.25 -1.89
CA HIS A 286 -26.33 11.29 -2.24
C HIS A 286 -27.51 10.79 -3.08
N GLU A 287 -27.37 9.68 -3.84
CA GLU A 287 -28.37 9.27 -4.85
C GLU A 287 -28.83 7.79 -4.75
N ARG A 288 -28.81 7.18 -3.55
CA ARG A 288 -29.12 5.74 -3.30
C ARG A 288 -30.40 5.18 -3.94
N HIS A 289 -31.36 6.02 -4.32
CA HIS A 289 -32.65 5.58 -4.84
C HIS A 289 -32.98 6.10 -6.25
N SER A 290 -32.12 6.90 -6.86
CA SER A 290 -32.46 7.66 -8.07
C SER A 290 -31.70 7.21 -9.32
N LEU A 291 -30.60 6.46 -9.17
CA LEU A 291 -29.75 6.03 -10.27
C LEU A 291 -29.86 4.53 -10.54
N SER A 292 -29.97 4.18 -11.82
CA SER A 292 -29.81 2.78 -12.24
C SER A 292 -28.34 2.35 -12.07
N PRO A 293 -28.06 1.06 -11.81
CA PRO A 293 -26.70 0.55 -11.71
C PRO A 293 -25.81 0.91 -12.92
N TYR A 294 -26.40 0.91 -14.12
CA TYR A 294 -25.72 1.27 -15.36
C TYR A 294 -25.34 2.76 -15.41
N THR A 295 -26.26 3.64 -15.03
CA THR A 295 -26.00 5.10 -14.98
C THR A 295 -24.90 5.42 -13.96
N LEU A 296 -24.94 4.76 -12.81
CA LEU A 296 -23.94 4.89 -11.76
C LEU A 296 -22.55 4.42 -12.25
N GLU A 297 -22.47 3.24 -12.87
CA GLU A 297 -21.23 2.72 -13.44
C GLU A 297 -20.64 3.68 -14.47
N MET A 298 -21.48 4.22 -15.36
CA MET A 298 -21.07 5.21 -16.36
C MET A 298 -20.56 6.51 -15.72
N ILE A 299 -21.24 7.04 -14.69
CA ILE A 299 -20.79 8.24 -13.96
C ILE A 299 -19.42 7.98 -13.30
N LEU A 300 -19.26 6.82 -12.63
CA LEU A 300 -18.00 6.49 -11.97
C LEU A 300 -16.86 6.27 -12.98
N PHE A 301 -17.15 5.62 -14.10
CA PHE A 301 -16.22 5.46 -15.21
C PHE A 301 -15.77 6.82 -15.75
N LEU A 302 -16.70 7.74 -16.02
CA LEU A 302 -16.38 9.09 -16.51
C LEU A 302 -15.57 9.90 -15.49
N LEU A 303 -15.90 9.81 -14.20
CA LEU A 303 -15.18 10.55 -13.16
C LEU A 303 -13.75 10.05 -12.95
N VAL A 304 -13.54 8.74 -13.02
CA VAL A 304 -12.21 8.13 -12.86
C VAL A 304 -11.36 8.34 -14.10
N ASN A 305 -11.97 8.35 -15.28
CA ASN A 305 -11.26 8.60 -16.53
C ASN A 305 -11.18 10.09 -16.92
N LYS A 306 -11.64 11.04 -16.09
CA LYS A 306 -11.63 12.48 -16.42
C LYS A 306 -10.23 13.06 -16.68
N LYS A 307 -9.17 12.36 -16.26
CA LYS A 307 -7.76 12.74 -16.44
C LYS A 307 -7.08 12.11 -17.66
N TYR A 308 -7.73 11.16 -18.33
CA TYR A 308 -7.26 10.53 -19.56
C TYR A 308 -7.98 11.13 -20.77
#